data_AF-A0A259LJM2-F1
#
_entry.id   AF-A0A259LJM2-F1
#
_cell.length_a   1.000
_cell.length_b   1.000
_cell.length_c   1.000
_cell.angle_alpha   90.00
_cell.angle_beta   90.00
_cell.angle_gamma   90.00
#
_symmetry.space_group_name_H-M   'P 1'
#
loop_
_entity.id
_entity.type
_entity.pdbx_description
1 polymer ?
#
loop_
_entity_poly.entity_id
_entity_poly.type
_entity_poly.pdbx_seq_one_letter_code
_entity_poly.pdbx_strand_id
1 'polypeptide(L)'
;LEHTLSPSMDIMVSSNFERLLFDLHGRDGAAVKTLLENAAKGPVSIEDYRWKHARKLFDSDAVDDKTTCDTIREIYEQNEYLLDPHTAIGVRAARNCRRDPAVPMITLGTAHPAKFPDAIAESGLSVKAQLPAHMVDLFEREERYTVLDNNVSEVQGFIARHWKNA
;
A
#
# COMPACT_ATOMS: atom_id res chain seq x y z
N LEU A 1 -14.33 -4.59 4.12
CA LEU A 1 -12.92 -4.65 3.71
C LEU A 1 -12.69 -6.04 3.15
N GLU A 2 -12.13 -6.12 1.95
CA GLU A 2 -11.71 -7.39 1.36
C GLU A 2 -10.23 -7.59 1.74
N HIS A 3 -9.87 -8.79 2.17
CA HIS A 3 -8.49 -9.11 2.53
C HIS A 3 -7.74 -9.63 1.30
N THR A 4 -6.57 -9.06 1.02
CA THR A 4 -5.71 -9.45 -0.11
C THR A 4 -4.35 -9.95 0.38
N LEU A 5 -3.52 -10.44 -0.55
CA LEU A 5 -2.11 -10.74 -0.30
C LEU A 5 -1.24 -9.49 -0.09
N SER A 6 -1.80 -8.30 -0.28
CA SER A 6 -1.17 -7.00 -0.09
C SER A 6 -1.83 -6.18 1.02
N PRO A 7 -1.83 -6.66 2.28
CA PRO A 7 -2.69 -6.10 3.34
C PRO A 7 -2.38 -4.64 3.68
N SER A 8 -1.20 -4.12 3.32
CA SER A 8 -0.87 -2.70 3.53
C SER A 8 -1.58 -1.76 2.55
N MET A 9 -2.21 -2.31 1.51
CA MET A 9 -3.01 -1.59 0.51
C MET A 9 -4.52 -1.83 0.66
N ASP A 10 -4.95 -2.68 1.60
CA ASP A 10 -6.35 -2.93 1.93
C ASP A 10 -6.95 -1.75 2.70
N ILE A 11 -7.26 -0.67 1.99
CA ILE A 11 -7.80 0.58 2.55
C ILE A 11 -9.22 0.83 2.08
N MET A 12 -10.09 1.32 2.98
CA MET A 12 -11.42 1.81 2.59
C MET A 12 -11.38 3.24 2.05
N VAL A 13 -10.50 4.07 2.62
CA VAL A 13 -10.33 5.48 2.24
C VAL A 13 -8.84 5.78 2.16
N SER A 14 -8.40 6.35 1.04
CA SER A 14 -7.04 6.85 0.88
C SER A 14 -6.90 8.20 1.56
N SER A 15 -6.29 8.21 2.75
CA SER A 15 -6.16 9.41 3.59
C SER A 15 -5.47 10.59 2.90
N ASN A 16 -4.54 10.31 1.98
CA ASN A 16 -3.81 11.34 1.25
C ASN A 16 -4.52 11.81 -0.04
N PHE A 17 -5.60 11.16 -0.45
CA PHE A 17 -6.32 11.54 -1.68
C PHE A 17 -6.94 12.94 -1.59
N GLU A 18 -7.28 13.39 -0.37
CA GLU A 18 -7.69 14.77 -0.10
C GLU A 18 -6.68 15.81 -0.61
N ARG A 19 -5.37 15.53 -0.52
CA ARG A 19 -4.34 16.46 -1.01
C ARG A 19 -4.39 16.63 -2.53
N LEU A 20 -4.63 15.56 -3.27
CA LEU A 20 -4.83 15.64 -4.72
C LEU A 20 -6.11 16.39 -5.04
N LEU A 21 -7.21 16.13 -4.31
CA LEU A 21 -8.46 16.87 -4.47
C LEU A 21 -8.26 18.37 -4.23
N PHE A 22 -7.45 18.76 -3.25
CA PHE A 22 -7.10 20.16 -2.99
C PHE A 22 -6.37 20.82 -4.17
N ASP A 23 -5.34 20.18 -4.72
CA ASP A 23 -4.67 20.72 -5.91
C ASP A 23 -5.61 20.78 -7.13
N LEU A 24 -6.44 19.75 -7.33
CA LEU A 24 -7.45 19.74 -8.40
C LEU A 24 -8.50 20.83 -8.23
N HIS A 25 -8.79 21.26 -7.00
CA HIS A 25 -9.68 22.38 -6.67
C HIS A 25 -9.00 23.75 -6.73
N GLY A 26 -7.78 23.85 -7.27
CA GLY A 26 -7.05 25.11 -7.31
C GLY A 26 -6.66 25.59 -5.92
N ARG A 27 -6.46 24.66 -4.98
CA ARG A 27 -6.12 24.92 -3.57
C ARG A 27 -7.22 25.66 -2.79
N ASP A 28 -8.47 25.44 -3.18
CA ASP A 28 -9.64 25.91 -2.44
C ASP A 28 -10.02 24.91 -1.34
N GLY A 29 -9.68 25.24 -0.10
CA GLY A 29 -9.99 24.41 1.06
C GLY A 29 -11.48 24.39 1.41
N ALA A 30 -12.24 25.43 1.09
CA ALA A 30 -13.67 25.47 1.34
C ALA A 30 -14.40 24.51 0.38
N ALA A 31 -14.01 24.51 -0.90
CA ALA A 31 -14.54 23.58 -1.89
C ALA A 31 -14.26 22.11 -1.51
N VAL A 32 -13.03 21.79 -1.09
CA VAL A 32 -12.67 20.43 -0.63
C VAL A 32 -13.47 20.03 0.60
N LYS A 33 -13.59 20.93 1.58
CA LYS A 33 -14.40 20.67 2.78
C LYS A 33 -15.84 20.32 2.41
N THR A 34 -16.49 21.10 1.55
CA THR A 34 -17.86 20.83 1.08
C THR A 34 -17.95 19.50 0.33
N LEU A 35 -16.96 19.18 -0.51
CA LEU A 35 -16.90 17.89 -1.21
C LEU A 35 -16.85 16.71 -0.23
N LEU A 36 -15.98 16.77 0.78
CA LEU A 36 -15.83 15.69 1.77
C LEU A 36 -17.06 15.56 2.68
N GLU A 37 -17.68 16.68 3.07
CA GLU A 37 -18.95 16.68 3.82
C GLU A 37 -20.10 16.04 3.02
N ASN A 38 -20.09 16.20 1.69
CA ASN A 38 -21.04 15.53 0.80
C ASN A 38 -20.71 14.05 0.59
N ALA A 39 -19.41 13.70 0.49
CA ALA A 39 -18.95 12.32 0.36
C ALA A 39 -19.35 11.45 1.56
N ALA A 40 -19.42 12.04 2.76
CA ALA A 40 -19.90 11.37 3.96
C ALA A 40 -21.39 11.00 3.91
N LYS A 41 -22.16 11.59 2.99
CA LYS A 41 -23.61 11.38 2.83
C LYS A 41 -23.96 10.50 1.64
N GLY A 42 -23.02 10.26 0.73
CA GLY A 42 -23.23 9.46 -0.46
C GLY A 42 -22.14 9.69 -1.52
N PRO A 43 -22.29 9.05 -2.70
CA PRO A 43 -21.32 9.19 -3.77
C PRO A 43 -21.17 10.64 -4.23
N VAL A 44 -19.93 11.06 -4.47
CA VAL A 44 -19.60 12.36 -5.05
C VAL A 44 -18.70 12.18 -6.26
N SER A 45 -18.76 13.12 -7.19
CA SER A 45 -17.81 13.24 -8.29
C SER A 45 -17.31 14.68 -8.37
N ILE A 46 -16.07 14.84 -8.83
CA ILE A 46 -15.55 16.13 -9.27
C ILE A 46 -15.94 16.37 -10.72
N GLU A 47 -15.84 17.62 -11.17
CA GLU A 47 -16.19 18.01 -12.53
C GLU A 47 -15.24 17.39 -13.58
N ASP A 48 -15.77 17.07 -14.76
CA ASP A 48 -15.05 16.39 -15.84
C ASP A 48 -13.73 17.05 -16.21
N TYR A 49 -13.64 18.38 -16.20
CA TYR A 49 -12.40 19.07 -16.54
C TYR A 49 -11.29 18.83 -15.51
N ARG A 50 -11.63 18.67 -14.22
CA ARG A 50 -10.67 18.31 -13.16
C ARG A 50 -10.22 16.87 -13.34
N TRP A 51 -11.12 15.95 -13.68
CA TRP A 51 -10.76 14.58 -14.03
C TRP A 51 -9.84 14.50 -15.24
N LYS A 52 -10.15 15.26 -16.30
CA LYS A 52 -9.28 15.37 -17.48
C LYS A 52 -7.92 15.94 -17.13
N HIS A 53 -7.82 16.84 -16.15
CA HIS A 53 -6.54 17.35 -15.67
C HIS A 53 -5.77 16.27 -14.90
N ALA A 54 -6.40 15.57 -13.96
CA ALA A 54 -5.79 14.47 -13.19
C ALA A 54 -5.23 13.38 -14.12
N ARG A 55 -6.01 12.96 -15.12
CA ARG A 55 -5.61 11.92 -16.10
C ARG A 55 -4.43 12.30 -16.98
N LYS A 56 -4.02 13.58 -17.02
CA LYS A 56 -2.75 13.95 -17.69
C LYS A 56 -1.55 13.45 -16.91
N LEU A 57 -1.65 13.41 -15.58
CA LEU A 57 -0.56 13.12 -14.65
C LEU A 57 -0.62 11.70 -14.07
N PHE A 58 -1.82 11.15 -13.89
CA PHE A 58 -2.04 9.87 -13.23
C PHE A 58 -2.74 8.88 -14.17
N ASP A 59 -2.25 7.64 -14.14
CA ASP A 59 -3.01 6.45 -14.53
C ASP A 59 -3.21 5.57 -13.29
N SER A 60 -4.10 4.60 -13.39
CA SER A 60 -4.39 3.66 -12.31
C SER A 60 -4.78 2.31 -12.89
N ASP A 61 -4.39 1.25 -12.20
CA ASP A 61 -4.79 -0.12 -12.50
C ASP A 61 -5.16 -0.85 -11.21
N ALA A 62 -5.97 -1.90 -11.33
CA ALA A 62 -6.33 -2.80 -10.25
C ALA A 62 -5.82 -4.20 -10.57
N VAL A 63 -5.08 -4.79 -9.63
CA VAL A 63 -4.44 -6.10 -9.80
C VAL A 63 -4.95 -7.01 -8.70
N ASP A 64 -5.52 -8.16 -9.06
CA ASP A 64 -6.02 -9.15 -8.12
C ASP A 64 -4.89 -10.06 -7.58
N ASP A 65 -5.19 -10.85 -6.56
CA ASP A 65 -4.21 -11.76 -5.94
C ASP A 65 -3.64 -12.78 -6.92
N LYS A 66 -4.49 -13.30 -7.82
CA LYS A 66 -4.05 -14.25 -8.85
C LYS A 66 -2.98 -13.61 -9.75
N THR A 67 -3.25 -12.43 -10.27
CA THR A 67 -2.33 -11.71 -11.15
C THR A 67 -1.08 -11.25 -10.40
N THR A 68 -1.22 -10.93 -9.11
CA THR A 68 -0.09 -10.62 -8.22
C THR A 68 0.84 -11.82 -8.10
N CYS A 69 0.31 -13.01 -7.77
CA CYS A 69 1.04 -14.27 -7.71
C CYS A 69 1.68 -14.65 -9.04
N ASP A 70 0.95 -14.51 -10.15
CA ASP A 70 1.49 -14.75 -11.49
C ASP A 70 2.64 -13.79 -11.82
N THR A 71 2.57 -12.54 -11.37
CA THR A 71 3.63 -11.55 -11.58
C THR A 71 4.87 -11.83 -10.75
N ILE A 72 4.73 -12.28 -9.50
CA ILE A 72 5.85 -12.72 -8.66
C ILE A 72 6.59 -13.86 -9.35
N ARG A 73 5.85 -14.88 -9.80
CA ARG A 73 6.41 -16.05 -10.50
C ARG A 73 7.11 -15.64 -11.79
N GLU A 74 6.44 -14.85 -12.63
CA GLU A 74 6.96 -14.40 -13.93
C GLU A 74 8.31 -13.67 -13.77
N ILE A 75 8.41 -12.75 -12.82
CA ILE A 75 9.64 -11.96 -12.62
C ILE A 75 10.76 -12.85 -12.07
N TYR A 76 10.45 -13.71 -11.11
CA TYR A 76 11.44 -14.64 -10.57
C TYR A 76 11.98 -15.60 -11.63
N GLU A 77 11.13 -16.14 -12.50
CA GLU A 77 11.56 -17.01 -13.61
C GLU A 77 12.39 -16.26 -14.66
N GLN A 78 12.15 -14.96 -14.85
CA GLN A 78 12.88 -14.14 -15.82
C GLN A 78 14.27 -13.74 -15.36
N ASN A 79 14.46 -13.44 -14.06
CA ASN A 79 15.72 -12.85 -13.57
C ASN A 79 16.06 -13.16 -12.11
N GLU A 80 15.41 -14.15 -11.49
CA GLU A 80 15.60 -14.58 -10.10
C GLU A 80 15.35 -13.49 -9.05
N TYR A 81 14.76 -12.36 -9.45
CA TYR A 81 14.39 -11.30 -8.51
C TYR A 81 13.06 -11.63 -7.84
N LEU A 82 13.08 -11.79 -6.52
CA LEU A 82 11.90 -12.14 -5.74
C LEU A 82 11.17 -10.87 -5.28
N LEU A 83 9.96 -10.67 -5.81
CA LEU A 83 9.10 -9.55 -5.44
C LEU A 83 8.25 -9.87 -4.21
N ASP A 84 8.02 -8.86 -3.38
CA ASP A 84 6.90 -8.86 -2.44
C ASP A 84 5.58 -8.54 -3.19
N PRO A 85 4.40 -8.90 -2.64
CA PRO A 85 3.12 -8.72 -3.33
C PRO A 85 2.80 -7.25 -3.68
N HIS A 86 3.18 -6.28 -2.84
CA HIS A 86 2.93 -4.86 -3.09
C HIS A 86 3.74 -4.36 -4.29
N THR A 87 5.02 -4.75 -4.36
CA THR A 87 5.87 -4.42 -5.50
C THR A 87 5.39 -5.11 -6.77
N ALA A 88 4.90 -6.36 -6.69
CA ALA A 88 4.36 -7.08 -7.84
C ALA A 88 3.12 -6.39 -8.44
N ILE A 89 2.22 -5.86 -7.61
CA ILE A 89 1.09 -5.01 -8.07
C ILE A 89 1.63 -3.79 -8.82
N GLY A 90 2.61 -3.09 -8.25
CA GLY A 90 3.25 -1.93 -8.88
C GLY A 90 3.89 -2.26 -10.23
N VAL A 91 4.56 -3.40 -10.36
CA VAL A 91 5.16 -3.89 -11.61
C VAL A 91 4.10 -4.20 -12.67
N ARG A 92 3.04 -4.91 -12.29
CA ARG A 92 1.94 -5.25 -13.21
C ARG A 92 1.22 -3.98 -13.69
N ALA A 93 0.82 -3.11 -12.78
CA ALA A 93 0.16 -1.84 -13.09
C ALA A 93 1.05 -0.96 -13.99
N ALA A 94 2.34 -0.88 -13.69
CA ALA A 94 3.29 -0.12 -14.50
C ALA A 94 3.40 -0.65 -15.94
N ARG A 95 3.36 -1.98 -16.14
CA ARG A 95 3.34 -2.58 -17.48
C ARG A 95 2.04 -2.30 -18.22
N ASN A 96 0.90 -2.38 -17.54
CA ASN A 96 -0.43 -2.16 -18.14
C ASN A 96 -0.70 -0.68 -18.48
N CYS A 97 -0.22 0.24 -17.65
CA CYS A 97 -0.43 1.68 -17.82
C CYS A 97 0.70 2.40 -18.57
N ARG A 98 1.72 1.69 -19.06
CA ARG A 98 2.87 2.33 -19.72
C ARG A 98 2.45 3.00 -21.02
N ARG A 99 2.51 4.34 -21.06
CA ARG A 99 2.15 5.13 -22.25
C ARG A 99 3.21 5.13 -23.34
N ASP A 100 4.48 5.16 -22.95
CA ASP A 100 5.60 5.28 -23.88
C ASP A 100 6.70 4.24 -23.55
N PRO A 101 6.94 3.25 -24.43
CA PRO A 101 8.02 2.29 -24.28
C PRO A 101 9.44 2.89 -24.31
N ALA A 102 9.62 4.11 -24.84
CA ALA A 102 10.92 4.79 -24.87
C ALA A 102 11.26 5.45 -23.52
N VAL A 103 10.27 5.74 -22.67
CA VAL A 103 10.50 6.33 -21.35
C VAL A 103 10.78 5.23 -20.32
N PRO A 104 11.91 5.26 -19.60
CA PRO A 104 12.20 4.29 -18.55
C PRO A 104 11.12 4.25 -17.47
N MET A 105 10.67 3.04 -17.12
CA MET A 105 9.69 2.83 -16.07
C MET A 105 10.38 2.52 -14.75
N ILE A 106 9.98 3.20 -13.68
CA ILE A 106 10.48 2.97 -12.32
C ILE A 106 9.32 2.47 -11.47
N THR A 107 9.47 1.29 -10.87
CA THR A 107 8.52 0.69 -9.93
C THR A 107 9.09 0.76 -8.52
N LEU A 108 8.28 1.19 -7.56
CA LEU A 108 8.72 1.33 -6.17
C LEU A 108 8.70 -0.04 -5.47
N GLY A 109 9.86 -0.49 -5.00
CA GLY A 109 9.98 -1.64 -4.10
C GLY A 109 9.58 -1.25 -2.68
N THR A 110 8.32 -1.46 -2.29
CA THR A 110 7.78 -0.91 -1.02
C THR A 110 8.02 -1.82 0.18
N ALA A 111 8.33 -3.10 -0.04
CA ALA A 111 8.69 -4.02 1.03
C ALA A 111 9.71 -5.07 0.57
N HIS A 112 10.32 -5.72 1.57
CA HIS A 112 11.15 -6.90 1.35
C HIS A 112 10.25 -8.15 1.30
N PRO A 113 10.48 -9.13 0.40
CA PRO A 113 9.62 -10.32 0.25
C PRO A 113 9.51 -11.14 1.54
N ALA A 114 10.55 -11.13 2.40
CA ALA A 114 10.52 -11.80 3.71
C ALA A 114 9.44 -11.28 4.67
N LYS A 115 8.85 -10.10 4.40
CA LYS A 115 7.73 -9.56 5.20
C LYS A 115 6.40 -10.22 4.85
N PHE A 116 6.29 -10.87 3.69
CA PHE A 116 5.04 -11.44 3.17
C PHE A 116 5.25 -12.86 2.62
N PRO A 117 5.67 -13.82 3.47
CA PRO A 117 6.03 -15.17 3.03
C PRO A 117 4.85 -15.94 2.40
N ASP A 118 3.61 -15.66 2.82
CA ASP A 118 2.42 -16.35 2.32
C ASP A 118 2.18 -16.08 0.83
N ALA A 119 2.31 -14.82 0.40
CA ALA A 119 2.20 -14.47 -1.02
C ALA A 119 3.27 -15.15 -1.89
N ILE A 120 4.47 -15.35 -1.34
CA ILE A 120 5.53 -16.09 -2.04
C ILE A 120 5.14 -17.57 -2.17
N ALA A 121 4.62 -18.18 -1.10
CA ALA A 121 4.15 -19.57 -1.15
C ALA A 121 2.99 -19.75 -2.16
N GLU A 122 2.04 -18.83 -2.16
CA GLU A 122 0.89 -18.85 -3.08
C GLU A 122 1.27 -18.58 -4.54
N SER A 123 2.40 -17.94 -4.81
CA SER A 123 2.91 -17.76 -6.17
C SER A 123 3.26 -19.09 -6.88
N GLY A 124 3.40 -20.17 -6.11
CA GLY A 124 3.78 -21.51 -6.59
C GLY A 124 5.30 -21.72 -6.69
N LEU A 125 6.09 -20.74 -6.27
CA LEU A 125 7.54 -20.84 -6.20
C LEU A 125 7.99 -21.71 -5.01
N SER A 126 9.04 -22.51 -5.21
CA SER A 126 9.67 -23.30 -4.14
C SER A 126 10.72 -22.53 -3.34
N VAL A 127 11.00 -21.27 -3.71
CA VAL A 127 11.95 -20.40 -3.01
C VAL A 127 11.32 -19.80 -1.75
N LYS A 128 12.14 -19.63 -0.70
CA LYS A 128 11.79 -18.87 0.49
C LYS A 128 12.55 -17.55 0.51
N ALA A 129 11.85 -16.47 0.82
CA ALA A 129 12.51 -15.19 1.06
C ALA A 129 13.36 -15.28 2.34
N GLN A 130 14.66 -15.05 2.21
CA GLN A 130 15.58 -15.05 3.35
C GLN A 130 15.53 -13.70 4.07
N LEU A 131 15.75 -13.70 5.38
CA LEU A 131 15.97 -12.46 6.11
C LEU A 131 17.31 -11.84 5.69
N PRO A 132 17.43 -10.51 5.71
CA PRO A 132 18.72 -9.83 5.56
C PRO A 132 19.73 -10.34 6.60
N ALA A 133 21.01 -10.38 6.23
CA ALA A 133 22.08 -10.95 7.07
C ALA A 133 22.15 -10.37 8.50
N HIS A 134 21.80 -9.09 8.68
CA HIS A 134 21.79 -8.41 10.00
C HIS A 134 20.52 -8.66 10.83
N MET A 135 19.57 -9.46 10.30
CA MET A 135 18.30 -9.80 10.93
C MET A 135 18.12 -11.32 11.08
N VAL A 136 19.13 -12.14 10.83
CA VAL A 136 19.00 -13.61 10.87
C VAL A 136 18.56 -14.13 12.25
N ASP A 137 18.91 -13.41 13.31
CA ASP A 137 18.55 -13.68 14.71
C ASP A 137 17.20 -13.07 15.12
N LEU A 138 16.46 -12.41 14.20
CA LEU A 138 15.28 -11.60 14.54
C LEU A 138 14.27 -12.38 15.38
N PHE A 139 14.00 -13.64 15.03
CA PHE A 139 13.03 -14.50 15.70
C PHE A 139 13.55 -15.08 17.03
N GLU A 140 14.83 -14.89 17.36
CA GLU A 140 15.46 -15.32 18.61
C GLU A 140 15.52 -14.18 19.66
N ARG A 141 15.24 -12.94 19.24
CA ARG A 141 15.28 -11.78 20.13
C ARG A 141 14.10 -11.78 21.10
N GLU A 142 14.35 -11.33 22.33
CA GLU A 142 13.30 -11.19 23.34
C GLU A 142 12.28 -10.12 22.92
N GLU A 143 11.01 -10.52 22.82
CA GLU A 143 9.91 -9.58 22.61
C GLU A 143 9.59 -8.82 23.90
N ARG A 144 9.39 -7.50 23.79
CA ARG A 144 8.97 -6.65 24.90
C ARG A 144 7.68 -5.93 24.56
N TYR A 145 6.58 -6.39 25.14
CA TYR A 145 5.26 -5.79 25.01
C TYR A 145 4.48 -5.85 26.33
N THR A 146 3.39 -5.09 26.41
CA THR A 146 2.42 -5.17 27.51
C THR A 146 1.05 -5.37 26.92
N VAL A 147 0.36 -6.43 27.36
CA VAL A 147 -1.03 -6.68 26.95
C VAL A 147 -1.95 -5.78 27.76
N LEU A 148 -2.84 -5.06 27.08
CA LEU A 148 -3.86 -4.22 27.66
C LEU A 148 -5.22 -4.71 27.19
N ASP A 149 -6.25 -4.53 28.02
CA ASP A 149 -7.61 -4.83 27.59
C ASP A 149 -8.06 -3.82 26.52
N ASN A 150 -9.09 -4.20 25.75
CA ASN A 150 -9.71 -3.33 24.76
C ASN A 150 -10.56 -2.24 25.45
N ASN A 151 -9.88 -1.35 26.18
CA ASN A 151 -10.46 -0.30 27.00
C ASN A 151 -9.69 1.02 26.82
N VAL A 152 -10.38 2.05 26.32
CA VAL A 152 -9.77 3.35 26.01
C VAL A 152 -9.11 4.00 27.24
N SER A 153 -9.73 3.89 28.41
CA SER A 153 -9.22 4.49 29.65
C SER A 153 -7.94 3.79 30.11
N GLU A 154 -7.84 2.48 29.92
CA GLU A 154 -6.63 1.72 30.25
C GLU A 154 -5.46 2.06 29.33
N VAL A 155 -5.72 2.14 28.01
CA VAL A 155 -4.71 2.56 27.03
C VAL A 155 -4.22 3.97 27.31
N GLN A 156 -5.13 4.92 27.53
CA GLN A 156 -4.78 6.31 27.87
C GLN A 156 -4.00 6.37 29.18
N GLY A 157 -4.43 5.64 30.21
CA GLY A 157 -3.74 5.55 31.49
C GLY A 157 -2.33 4.95 31.36
N PHE A 158 -2.16 3.92 30.54
CA PHE A 158 -0.87 3.31 30.26
C PHE A 158 0.08 4.31 29.59
N ILE A 159 -0.37 5.02 28.54
CA ILE A 159 0.42 6.06 27.86
C ILE A 159 0.81 7.16 28.84
N ALA A 160 -0.15 7.67 29.62
CA ALA A 160 0.10 8.75 30.59
C ALA A 160 1.11 8.38 31.68
N ARG A 161 1.21 7.10 32.06
CA ARG A 161 2.23 6.63 33.02
C ARG A 161 3.62 6.49 32.41
N HIS A 162 3.73 6.26 31.11
CA HIS A 162 5.00 5.93 30.44
C HIS A 162 5.55 7.03 29.51
N TRP A 163 4.85 8.16 29.32
CA TRP A 163 5.24 9.19 28.34
C TRP A 163 6.64 9.78 28.52
N LYS A 164 7.17 9.80 29.76
CA LYS A 164 8.52 10.32 30.05
C LYS A 164 9.64 9.29 29.93
N ASN A 165 9.29 8.01 29.80
CA ASN A 165 10.24 6.89 29.77
C ASN A 165 10.30 6.24 28.36
N ALA A 166 9.96 7.01 27.33
CA ALA A 166 10.09 6.63 25.92
C ALA A 166 11.43 7.12 25.36
#